data_AF-A0A382C503-F1
#
_entry.id   AF-A0A382C503-F1
#
_cell.length_a   1.000
_cell.length_b   1.000
_cell.length_c   1.000
_cell.angle_alpha   90.00
_cell.angle_beta   90.00
_cell.angle_gamma   90.00
#
_symmetry.space_group_name_H-M   'P 1'
#
loop_
_entity.id
_entity.type
_entity.pdbx_description
1 polymer ?
#
loop_
_entity_poly.entity_id
_entity_poly.type
_entity_poly.pdbx_seq_one_letter_code
_entity_poly.pdbx_strand_id
1 'polypeptide(L)'
;MKTDNIPVLYILMRNDLDSMNPGKAMAQASHASNAFVKSYVLKGDDLYKQWEKETPQGFGTVLVLAVNELEMTQAVRVARACKFPAAVIHDPTYPVQDGEVTWHIPVDTCAYVFGEKDDLMLTAILQNFPLHD
;
A
#
# COMPACT_ATOMS: atom_id res chain seq x y z
N MET A 1 23.29 19.94 -0.30
CA MET A 1 22.80 18.80 -1.08
C MET A 1 21.29 18.95 -1.14
N LYS A 2 20.70 18.97 -2.34
CA LYS A 2 19.28 18.61 -2.43
C LYS A 2 19.24 17.14 -2.05
N THR A 3 18.57 16.82 -0.95
CA THR A 3 18.06 15.47 -0.78
C THR A 3 17.16 15.23 -1.99
N ASP A 4 17.47 14.24 -2.79
CA ASP A 4 16.57 13.86 -3.87
C ASP A 4 15.31 13.32 -3.17
N ASN A 5 14.20 14.04 -3.26
CA ASN A 5 12.91 13.61 -2.71
C ASN A 5 12.49 12.37 -3.52
N ILE A 6 12.94 11.18 -3.13
CA ILE A 6 12.62 9.92 -3.83
C ILE A 6 11.22 9.50 -3.38
N PRO A 7 10.18 9.60 -4.23
CA PRO A 7 8.84 9.23 -3.84
C PRO A 7 8.69 7.71 -3.87
N VAL A 8 8.00 7.16 -2.87
CA VAL A 8 7.77 5.72 -2.76
C VAL A 8 6.32 5.44 -2.39
N LEU A 9 5.71 4.53 -3.12
CA LEU A 9 4.43 3.93 -2.75
C LEU A 9 4.70 2.68 -1.89
N TYR A 10 4.30 2.73 -0.63
CA TYR A 10 4.36 1.58 0.27
C TYR A 10 2.99 0.89 0.28
N ILE A 11 2.97 -0.41 -0.02
CA ILE A 11 1.80 -1.27 0.12
C ILE A 11 1.97 -2.09 1.39
N LEU A 12 1.04 -1.95 2.34
CA LEU A 12 1.03 -2.74 3.56
C LEU A 12 0.14 -3.95 3.33
N MET A 13 0.74 -5.10 3.06
CA MET A 13 0.05 -6.33 2.70
C MET A 13 -0.16 -7.21 3.94
N ARG A 14 -1.41 -7.63 4.17
CA ARG A 14 -1.72 -8.52 5.29
C ARG A 14 -1.08 -9.90 5.12
N ASN A 15 -0.32 -10.33 6.12
CA ASN A 15 0.27 -11.67 6.21
C ASN A 15 -0.48 -12.61 7.18
N ASP A 16 -1.54 -12.11 7.80
CA ASP A 16 -2.39 -12.80 8.77
C ASP A 16 -3.73 -13.26 8.17
N LEU A 17 -3.97 -13.04 6.87
CA LEU A 17 -5.19 -13.45 6.19
C LEU A 17 -5.15 -14.91 5.75
N ASP A 18 -6.23 -15.63 6.05
CA ASP A 18 -6.44 -16.99 5.56
C ASP A 18 -6.42 -17.03 4.03
N SER A 19 -5.75 -18.05 3.50
CA SER A 19 -5.60 -18.27 2.06
C SER A 19 -4.89 -17.14 1.30
N MET A 20 -4.21 -16.20 1.97
CA MET A 20 -3.36 -15.22 1.30
C MET A 20 -2.14 -15.93 0.72
N ASN A 21 -2.06 -15.93 -0.61
CA ASN A 21 -0.96 -16.50 -1.37
C ASN A 21 -0.36 -15.41 -2.28
N PRO A 22 0.81 -15.65 -2.90
CA PRO A 22 1.46 -14.64 -3.75
C PRO A 22 0.54 -14.11 -4.87
N GLY A 23 -0.27 -14.96 -5.49
CA GLY A 23 -1.22 -14.55 -6.54
C GLY A 23 -2.29 -13.59 -6.02
N LYS A 24 -2.83 -13.84 -4.83
CA LYS A 24 -3.79 -12.93 -4.19
C LYS A 24 -3.11 -11.65 -3.73
N ALA A 25 -1.90 -11.73 -3.17
CA ALA A 25 -1.13 -10.55 -2.80
C ALA A 25 -0.88 -9.63 -4.01
N MET A 26 -0.55 -10.19 -5.19
CA MET A 26 -0.46 -9.42 -6.44
C MET A 26 -1.77 -8.72 -6.81
N ALA A 27 -2.90 -9.41 -6.68
CA ALA A 27 -4.22 -8.83 -6.95
C ALA A 27 -4.54 -7.67 -5.99
N GLN A 28 -4.29 -7.85 -4.69
CA GLN A 28 -4.54 -6.81 -3.69
C GLN A 28 -3.57 -5.63 -3.82
N ALA A 29 -2.31 -5.86 -4.22
CA ALA A 29 -1.37 -4.79 -4.54
C ALA A 29 -1.80 -3.97 -5.76
N SER A 30 -2.43 -4.62 -6.76
CA SER A 30 -3.06 -3.94 -7.89
C SER A 30 -4.24 -3.06 -7.44
N HIS A 31 -5.11 -3.57 -6.56
CA HIS A 31 -6.18 -2.78 -5.96
C HIS A 31 -5.64 -1.54 -5.23
N ALA A 32 -4.60 -1.71 -4.42
CA ALA A 32 -3.95 -0.62 -3.69
C ALA A 32 -3.39 0.47 -4.62
N SER A 33 -2.64 0.07 -5.64
CA SER A 33 -2.07 1.00 -6.63
C SER A 33 -3.16 1.77 -7.38
N ASN A 34 -4.23 1.09 -7.80
CA ASN A 34 -5.35 1.74 -8.50
C ASN A 34 -6.09 2.74 -7.61
N ALA A 35 -6.34 2.37 -6.34
CA ALA A 35 -6.95 3.26 -5.36
C ALA A 35 -6.08 4.49 -5.09
N PHE A 36 -4.76 4.29 -4.95
CA PHE A 36 -3.77 5.35 -4.83
C PHE A 36 -3.83 6.31 -6.02
N VAL A 37 -3.65 5.83 -7.26
CA VAL A 37 -3.68 6.66 -8.47
C VAL A 37 -4.98 7.45 -8.58
N LYS A 38 -6.13 6.79 -8.36
CA LYS A 38 -7.45 7.44 -8.36
C LYS A 38 -7.52 8.61 -7.36
N SER A 39 -6.84 8.51 -6.22
CA SER A 39 -6.82 9.56 -5.20
C SER A 39 -6.02 10.81 -5.61
N TYR A 40 -5.21 10.75 -6.67
CA TYR A 40 -4.29 11.80 -7.13
C TYR A 40 -4.55 12.36 -8.52
N VAL A 41 -5.20 11.61 -9.41
CA VAL A 41 -5.50 12.03 -10.80
C VAL A 41 -6.13 13.43 -10.88
N LEU A 42 -6.82 13.90 -9.84
CA LEU A 42 -7.48 15.21 -9.80
C LEU A 42 -6.76 16.28 -8.95
N LYS A 43 -5.67 15.94 -8.25
CA LYS A 43 -5.07 16.82 -7.23
C LYS A 43 -3.83 17.58 -7.68
N GLY A 44 -3.16 17.14 -8.76
CA GLY A 44 -2.01 17.85 -9.30
C GLY A 44 -0.78 17.89 -8.38
N ASP A 45 -0.63 16.89 -7.50
CA ASP A 45 0.47 16.75 -6.54
C ASP A 45 1.82 16.51 -7.24
N ASP A 46 2.84 17.30 -6.90
CA ASP A 46 4.15 17.25 -7.56
C ASP A 46 4.96 16.01 -7.19
N LEU A 47 4.83 15.50 -5.95
CA LEU A 47 5.50 14.27 -5.52
C LEU A 47 4.91 13.06 -6.25
N TYR A 48 3.58 13.02 -6.43
CA TYR A 48 2.92 12.03 -7.29
C TYR A 48 3.40 12.13 -8.74
N LYS A 49 3.47 13.33 -9.33
CA LYS A 49 3.94 13.48 -10.72
C LYS A 49 5.40 13.02 -10.88
N GLN A 50 6.22 13.24 -9.87
CA GLN A 50 7.60 12.76 -9.86
C GLN A 50 7.60 11.22 -9.89
N TRP A 51 6.84 10.58 -9.00
CA TRP A 51 6.69 9.13 -8.95
C TRP A 51 6.14 8.55 -10.26
N GLU A 52 5.06 9.12 -10.80
CA GLU A 52 4.41 8.68 -12.04
C GLU A 52 5.37 8.75 -13.24
N LYS A 53 6.28 9.75 -13.26
CA LYS A 53 7.24 9.98 -14.34
C LYS A 53 8.58 9.28 -14.14
N GLU A 54 8.76 8.49 -13.07
CA GLU A 54 9.96 7.66 -12.90
C GLU A 54 10.12 6.67 -14.05
N THR A 55 9.00 6.21 -14.64
CA THR A 55 9.01 5.35 -15.82
C THR A 55 8.09 5.90 -16.93
N PRO A 56 8.35 5.57 -18.21
CA PRO A 56 7.44 5.91 -19.31
C PRO A 56 6.05 5.25 -19.23
N GLN A 57 5.87 4.27 -18.33
CA GLN A 57 4.64 3.49 -18.17
C GLN A 57 3.68 4.08 -17.13
N GLY A 58 4.07 5.17 -16.44
CA GLY A 58 3.20 5.86 -15.48
C GLY A 58 3.24 5.30 -14.06
N PHE A 59 4.35 4.67 -13.67
CA PHE A 59 4.56 4.20 -12.29
C PHE A 59 5.98 4.53 -11.82
N GLY A 60 6.14 4.59 -10.51
CA GLY A 60 7.43 4.70 -9.85
C GLY A 60 7.67 3.59 -8.84
N THR A 61 8.59 3.82 -7.93
CA THR A 61 9.02 2.85 -6.92
C THR A 61 7.84 2.41 -6.03
N VAL A 62 7.66 1.10 -5.91
CA VAL A 62 6.68 0.48 -5.01
C VAL A 62 7.40 -0.52 -4.11
N LEU A 63 7.14 -0.44 -2.80
CA LEU A 63 7.63 -1.42 -1.82
C LEU A 63 6.44 -2.09 -1.15
N VAL A 64 6.42 -3.42 -1.12
CA VAL A 64 5.39 -4.20 -0.42
C VAL A 64 5.95 -4.65 0.92
N LEU A 65 5.28 -4.27 2.00
CA LEU A 65 5.65 -4.55 3.38
C LEU A 65 4.63 -5.52 3.99
N ALA A 66 5.09 -6.49 4.76
CA ALA A 66 4.22 -7.43 5.45
C ALA A 66 3.76 -6.87 6.80
N VAL A 67 2.47 -6.96 7.08
CA VAL A 67 1.82 -6.48 8.31
C VAL A 67 0.68 -7.41 8.72
N ASN A 68 0.27 -7.40 9.98
CA ASN A 68 -1.05 -7.90 10.38
C ASN A 68 -2.13 -6.80 10.31
N GLU A 69 -3.39 -7.15 10.57
CA GLU A 69 -4.51 -6.18 10.53
C GLU A 69 -4.32 -4.97 11.46
N LEU A 70 -3.83 -5.21 12.67
CA LEU A 70 -3.65 -4.16 13.67
C LEU A 70 -2.53 -3.20 13.25
N GLU A 71 -1.41 -3.74 12.82
CA GLU A 71 -0.28 -2.97 12.30
C GLU A 71 -0.69 -2.13 11.10
N MET A 72 -1.40 -2.73 10.13
CA MET A 72 -1.92 -2.05 8.95
C MET A 72 -2.81 -0.86 9.33
N THR A 73 -3.83 -1.10 10.15
CA THR A 73 -4.81 -0.07 10.53
C THR A 73 -4.18 1.04 11.36
N GLN A 74 -3.25 0.71 12.25
CA GLN A 74 -2.49 1.70 13.03
C GLN A 74 -1.56 2.53 12.15
N ALA A 75 -0.81 1.91 11.25
CA ALA A 75 0.10 2.60 10.34
C ALA A 75 -0.68 3.60 9.46
N VAL A 76 -1.81 3.19 8.87
CA VAL A 76 -2.67 4.09 8.08
C VAL A 76 -3.21 5.23 8.93
N ARG A 77 -3.67 4.96 10.16
CA ARG A 77 -4.19 6.00 11.06
C ARG A 77 -3.12 7.05 11.37
N VAL A 78 -1.91 6.62 11.73
CA VAL A 78 -0.80 7.52 12.06
C VAL A 78 -0.33 8.27 10.81
N ALA A 79 -0.19 7.59 9.67
CA ALA A 79 0.17 8.22 8.39
C ALA A 79 -0.80 9.35 8.02
N ARG A 80 -2.11 9.11 8.11
CA ARG A 80 -3.15 10.13 7.85
C ARG A 80 -3.09 11.29 8.85
N ALA A 81 -2.79 11.02 10.13
CA ALA A 81 -2.60 12.06 11.13
C ALA A 81 -1.39 12.95 10.80
N CYS A 82 -0.31 12.35 10.30
CA CYS A 82 0.88 13.01 9.79
C CYS A 82 0.72 13.61 8.37
N LYS A 83 -0.50 13.58 7.81
CA LYS A 83 -0.84 14.11 6.48
C LYS A 83 -0.22 13.34 5.30
N PHE A 84 0.32 12.15 5.52
CA PHE A 84 0.69 11.25 4.43
C PHE A 84 -0.57 10.69 3.76
N PRO A 85 -0.58 10.65 2.43
CA PRO A 85 -1.67 10.03 1.69
C PRO A 85 -1.66 8.51 1.92
N ALA A 86 -2.73 8.03 2.54
CA ALA A 86 -2.86 6.64 2.95
C ALA A 86 -4.34 6.22 3.03
N ALA A 87 -4.61 4.97 2.68
CA ALA A 87 -5.94 4.38 2.81
C ALA A 87 -5.86 2.85 2.93
N VAL A 88 -6.86 2.27 3.59
CA VAL A 88 -7.10 0.82 3.62
C VAL A 88 -7.86 0.41 2.36
N ILE A 89 -7.53 -0.76 1.83
CA ILE A 89 -8.18 -1.39 0.69
C ILE A 89 -9.14 -2.45 1.19
N HIS A 90 -10.41 -2.24 0.88
CA HIS A 90 -11.48 -3.17 1.15
C HIS A 90 -11.80 -3.97 -0.11
N ASP A 91 -11.63 -5.28 -0.08
CA ASP A 91 -12.07 -6.18 -1.14
C ASP A 91 -13.42 -6.79 -0.74
N PRO A 92 -14.52 -6.44 -1.45
CA PRO A 92 -15.85 -6.99 -1.15
C PRO A 92 -15.99 -8.48 -1.52
N THR A 93 -14.99 -9.04 -2.21
CA THR A 93 -15.04 -10.34 -2.88
C THR A 93 -13.78 -11.18 -2.63
N TYR A 94 -13.09 -10.98 -1.51
CA TYR A 94 -11.85 -11.71 -1.23
C TYR A 94 -12.10 -13.23 -1.18
N PRO A 95 -11.40 -14.03 -2.01
CA PRO A 95 -11.61 -15.46 -2.05
C PRO A 95 -10.88 -16.17 -0.92
N VAL A 96 -11.61 -16.84 -0.03
CA VAL A 96 -11.07 -17.72 1.02
C VAL A 96 -11.33 -19.16 0.64
N GLN A 97 -10.28 -19.99 0.68
CA GLN A 97 -10.38 -21.40 0.37
C GLN A 97 -10.57 -22.20 1.66
N ASP A 98 -11.69 -22.92 1.74
CA ASP A 98 -12.05 -23.81 2.83
C ASP A 98 -12.26 -25.23 2.26
N GLY A 99 -11.18 -26.01 2.27
CA GLY A 99 -11.13 -27.30 1.59
C GLY A 99 -11.36 -27.18 0.07
N GLU A 100 -12.46 -27.77 -0.40
CA GLU A 100 -12.88 -27.75 -1.81
C GLU A 100 -13.79 -26.57 -2.16
N VAL A 101 -14.21 -25.77 -1.17
CA VAL A 101 -15.12 -24.65 -1.36
C VAL A 101 -14.37 -23.32 -1.33
N THR A 102 -14.70 -22.42 -2.25
CA THR A 102 -14.21 -21.04 -2.23
C THR A 102 -15.33 -20.10 -1.84
N TRP A 103 -15.17 -19.45 -0.69
CA TRP A 103 -16.05 -18.40 -0.20
C TRP A 103 -15.55 -17.03 -0.67
N HIS A 104 -16.46 -16.11 -0.99
CA HIS A 104 -16.10 -14.72 -1.27
C HIS A 104 -16.61 -13.86 -0.13
N ILE A 105 -15.71 -13.18 0.57
CA ILE A 105 -16.05 -12.40 1.76
C ILE A 105 -15.57 -10.95 1.64
N PRO A 106 -16.29 -9.99 2.23
CA PRO A 106 -15.81 -8.63 2.36
C PRO A 106 -14.74 -8.52 3.47
N VAL A 107 -13.54 -8.06 3.13
CA VAL A 107 -12.45 -7.92 4.10
C VAL A 107 -11.47 -6.81 3.71
N ASP A 108 -10.85 -6.20 4.71
CA ASP A 108 -9.72 -5.30 4.52
C ASP A 108 -8.45 -6.11 4.30
N THR A 109 -7.88 -6.01 3.09
CA THR A 109 -6.82 -6.92 2.60
C THR A 109 -5.43 -6.33 2.68
N CYS A 110 -5.29 -5.05 2.36
CA CYS A 110 -4.04 -4.33 2.37
C CYS A 110 -4.29 -2.83 2.55
N ALA A 111 -3.23 -2.03 2.54
CA ALA A 111 -3.31 -0.58 2.53
C ALA A 111 -2.20 0.02 1.66
N TYR A 112 -2.30 1.31 1.38
CA TYR A 112 -1.18 2.09 0.85
C TYR A 112 -0.82 3.26 1.76
N VAL A 113 0.46 3.65 1.72
CA VAL A 113 1.01 4.91 2.24
C VAL A 113 1.98 5.47 1.20
N PHE A 114 1.93 6.77 0.93
CA PHE A 114 2.80 7.42 -0.04
C PHE A 114 3.55 8.60 0.58
N GLY A 115 4.84 8.73 0.23
CA GLY A 115 5.67 9.85 0.64
C GLY A 115 7.13 9.68 0.23
N GLU A 116 7.98 10.54 0.78
CA GLU A 116 9.42 10.55 0.48
C GLU A 116 10.15 9.48 1.29
N LYS A 117 11.05 8.73 0.63
CA LYS A 117 11.78 7.61 1.22
C LYS A 117 12.53 7.98 2.50
N ASP A 118 13.14 9.17 2.53
CA ASP A 118 13.97 9.64 3.63
C ASP A 118 13.22 10.56 4.61
N ASP A 119 11.89 10.67 4.50
CA ASP A 119 11.08 11.39 5.48
C ASP A 119 11.15 10.66 6.83
N LEU A 120 11.58 11.37 7.88
CA LEU A 120 11.81 10.80 9.21
C LEU A 120 10.51 10.31 9.86
N MET A 121 9.38 10.98 9.63
CA MET A 121 8.09 10.57 10.17
C MET A 121 7.57 9.34 9.44
N LEU A 122 7.68 9.31 8.11
CA LEU A 122 7.28 8.15 7.31
C LEU A 122 8.12 6.93 7.66
N THR A 123 9.44 7.11 7.78
CA THR A 123 10.37 6.07 8.22
C THR A 123 9.99 5.55 9.60
N ALA A 124 9.70 6.43 10.57
CA ALA A 124 9.29 6.02 11.91
C ALA A 124 8.01 5.17 11.93
N ILE A 125 7.09 5.39 10.98
CA ILE A 125 5.85 4.63 10.84
C ILE A 125 6.12 3.24 10.23
N LEU A 126 7.01 3.14 9.25
CA LEU A 126 7.13 1.95 8.38
C LEU A 126 8.36 1.06 8.64
N GLN A 127 9.41 1.58 9.29
CA GLN A 127 10.72 0.92 9.40
C GLN A 127 10.69 -0.46 10.06
N ASN A 128 9.68 -0.75 10.88
CA ASN A 128 9.57 -2.02 11.60
C ASN A 128 8.90 -3.12 10.77
N PHE A 129 8.34 -2.79 9.60
CA PHE A 129 7.66 -3.77 8.76
C PHE A 129 8.67 -4.38 7.77
N PRO A 130 8.81 -5.72 7.75
CA PRO A 130 9.69 -6.38 6.79
C PRO A 130 9.10 -6.28 5.36
N LEU A 131 9.95 -6.50 4.37
CA LEU A 131 9.47 -6.73 3.00
C LEU A 131 8.56 -7.96 2.96
N HIS A 132 7.54 -7.91 2.10
CA HIS A 132 6.65 -9.04 1.87
C HIS A 132 7.27 -10.01 0.86
N ASP A 133 7.49 -11.24 1.29
CA ASP A 133 8.02 -12.35 0.48
C ASP A 133 6.92 -13.13 -0.27
#